data_AF-A0A8T6QYC5-F1
#
_entry.id   AF-A0A8T6QYC5-F1
#
_cell.length_a   1.000
_cell.length_b   1.000
_cell.length_c   1.000
_cell.angle_alpha   90.00
_cell.angle_beta   90.00
_cell.angle_gamma   90.00
#
_symmetry.space_group_name_H-M   'P 1'
#
loop_
_entity.id
_entity.type
_entity.pdbx_description
1 polymer ?
#
loop_
_entity_poly.entity_id
_entity_poly.type
_entity_poly.pdbx_seq_one_letter_code
_entity_poly.pdbx_strand_id
1 'polypeptide(L)'
;MAASDSCEHLIEQTLKEIPPGFYGILKTDQLKAKLKTENPLLVDVREPTEFLRGHLPNAVNIPLRSLGDHLDDIPRDRSVILYCSTGYRTGLGVMALHLWGYDNVQGYLPSYQGWLRDNQP
;
A
#
# COMPACT_ATOMS: atom_id res chain seq x y z
N MET A 1 30.40 5.92 12.03
CA MET A 1 30.63 4.63 11.35
C MET A 1 29.60 3.56 11.75
N ALA A 2 29.08 3.49 12.98
CA ALA A 2 28.10 2.43 13.33
C ALA A 2 26.70 2.55 12.67
N ALA A 3 26.21 3.77 12.41
CA ALA A 3 24.86 3.97 11.84
C ALA A 3 24.78 3.71 10.33
N SER A 4 25.86 3.98 9.58
CA SER A 4 25.93 3.70 8.14
C SER A 4 25.89 2.20 7.86
N ASP A 5 26.65 1.43 8.64
CA ASP A 5 26.77 -0.02 8.47
C ASP A 5 25.42 -0.72 8.77
N SER A 6 24.65 -0.18 9.71
CA SER A 6 23.29 -0.68 10.02
C SER A 6 22.28 -0.36 8.92
N CYS A 7 22.36 0.81 8.28
CA CYS A 7 21.44 1.18 7.19
C CYS A 7 21.73 0.37 5.92
N GLU A 8 23.01 0.20 5.57
CA GLU A 8 23.42 -0.63 4.43
C GLU A 8 22.95 -2.08 4.62
N HIS A 9 23.16 -2.64 5.81
CA HIS A 9 22.69 -3.98 6.13
C HIS A 9 21.17 -4.13 6.02
N LEU A 10 20.40 -3.17 6.53
CA LEU A 10 18.94 -3.19 6.44
C LEU A 10 18.46 -3.12 4.99
N ILE A 11 19.09 -2.28 4.16
CA ILE A 11 18.77 -2.18 2.72
C ILE A 11 19.06 -3.51 2.04
N GLU A 12 20.24 -4.09 2.24
CA GLU A 12 20.60 -5.37 1.64
C GLU A 12 19.66 -6.50 2.05
N GLN A 13 19.33 -6.58 3.34
CA GLN A 13 18.40 -7.59 3.85
C GLN A 13 17.03 -7.40 3.22
N THR A 14 16.50 -6.18 3.25
CA THR A 14 15.20 -5.85 2.66
C THR A 14 15.16 -6.28 1.19
N LEU A 15 16.15 -5.88 0.39
CA LEU A 15 16.21 -6.21 -1.04
C LEU A 15 16.27 -7.73 -1.31
N LYS A 16 16.93 -8.51 -0.45
CA LYS A 16 17.00 -9.98 -0.56
C LYS A 16 15.68 -10.66 -0.18
N GLU A 17 14.93 -10.08 0.75
CA GLU A 17 13.70 -10.66 1.29
C GLU A 17 12.43 -10.25 0.53
N ILE A 18 12.53 -9.32 -0.44
CA ILE A 18 11.38 -8.91 -1.26
C ILE A 18 10.74 -10.15 -1.92
N PRO A 19 9.46 -10.45 -1.61
CA PRO A 19 8.78 -11.58 -2.20
C PRO A 19 8.43 -11.30 -3.68
N PRO A 20 8.18 -12.35 -4.47
CA PRO A 20 7.68 -12.21 -5.84
C PRO A 20 6.47 -11.28 -5.90
N GLY A 21 6.48 -10.36 -6.86
CA GLY A 21 5.43 -9.36 -7.02
C GLY A 21 5.54 -8.15 -6.10
N PHE A 22 6.60 -8.02 -5.28
CA PHE A 22 6.87 -6.83 -4.45
C PHE A 22 5.69 -6.44 -3.53
N TYR A 23 5.07 -7.43 -2.88
CA TYR A 23 3.84 -7.27 -2.09
C TYR A 23 2.64 -6.75 -2.92
N GLY A 24 2.71 -6.84 -4.24
CA GLY A 24 1.78 -6.24 -5.18
C GLY A 24 0.59 -7.14 -5.52
N ILE A 25 -0.60 -6.55 -5.49
CA ILE A 25 -1.80 -7.04 -6.14
C ILE A 25 -1.82 -6.45 -7.55
N LEU A 26 -1.65 -7.29 -8.56
CA LEU A 26 -1.36 -6.86 -9.93
C LEU A 26 -2.61 -6.76 -10.82
N LYS A 27 -3.72 -7.36 -10.40
CA LYS A 27 -4.98 -7.41 -11.17
C LYS A 27 -6.17 -6.98 -10.32
N THR A 28 -7.11 -6.29 -10.94
CA THR A 28 -8.36 -5.82 -10.28
C THR A 28 -9.19 -6.98 -9.73
N ASP A 29 -9.24 -8.13 -10.42
CA ASP A 29 -9.99 -9.29 -9.94
C ASP A 29 -9.39 -9.89 -8.67
N GLN A 30 -8.05 -9.85 -8.52
CA GLN A 30 -7.39 -10.28 -7.28
C GLN A 30 -7.75 -9.35 -6.12
N LEU A 31 -7.77 -8.04 -6.36
CA LEU A 31 -8.24 -7.08 -5.37
C LEU A 31 -9.71 -7.36 -4.99
N LYS A 32 -10.60 -7.51 -5.97
CA LYS A 32 -12.02 -7.81 -5.74
C LYS A 32 -12.22 -9.10 -4.95
N ALA A 33 -11.42 -10.14 -5.21
CA ALA A 33 -11.47 -11.38 -4.44
C ALA A 33 -11.09 -11.12 -2.97
N LYS A 34 -9.97 -10.45 -2.71
CA LYS A 34 -9.52 -10.10 -1.35
C LYS A 34 -10.53 -9.25 -0.60
N LEU A 35 -11.12 -8.25 -1.25
CA LEU A 35 -12.17 -7.41 -0.66
C LEU A 35 -13.37 -8.23 -0.17
N LYS A 36 -13.69 -9.36 -0.83
CA LYS A 36 -14.80 -10.24 -0.45
C LYS A 36 -14.42 -11.25 0.64
N THR A 37 -13.19 -11.77 0.62
CA THR A 37 -12.80 -12.90 1.48
C THR A 37 -12.06 -12.49 2.76
N GLU A 38 -11.32 -11.38 2.72
CA GLU A 38 -10.43 -10.98 3.81
C GLU A 38 -10.89 -9.72 4.54
N ASN A 39 -11.85 -8.97 3.97
CA ASN A 39 -12.27 -7.66 4.47
C ASN A 39 -11.06 -6.78 4.88
N PRO A 40 -10.13 -6.47 3.96
CA PRO A 40 -8.94 -5.70 4.30
C PRO A 40 -9.28 -4.23 4.57
N LEU A 41 -8.42 -3.52 5.31
CA LEU A 41 -8.46 -2.06 5.32
C LEU A 41 -7.88 -1.55 3.99
N LEU A 42 -8.69 -0.82 3.23
CA LEU A 42 -8.24 -0.21 1.98
C LEU A 42 -7.82 1.24 2.24
N VAL A 43 -6.58 1.58 1.93
CA VAL A 43 -5.99 2.89 2.22
C VAL A 43 -5.58 3.57 0.92
N ASP A 44 -6.18 4.72 0.66
CA ASP A 44 -5.79 5.62 -0.41
C ASP A 44 -4.69 6.56 0.08
N VAL A 45 -3.49 6.41 -0.47
CA VAL A 45 -2.32 7.23 -0.09
C VAL A 45 -2.15 8.49 -0.94
N ARG A 46 -3.18 8.88 -1.71
CA ARG A 46 -3.21 10.14 -2.46
C ARG A 46 -3.49 11.34 -1.56
N GLU A 47 -3.35 12.52 -2.15
CA GLU A 47 -3.74 13.76 -1.48
C GLU A 47 -5.27 13.80 -1.27
N PRO A 48 -5.76 14.46 -0.20
CA PRO A 48 -7.20 14.51 0.10
C PRO A 48 -8.06 15.04 -1.05
N THR A 49 -7.53 15.98 -1.83
CA THR A 49 -8.25 16.53 -3.00
C THR A 49 -8.43 15.52 -4.13
N GLU A 50 -7.50 14.57 -4.30
CA GLU A 50 -7.65 13.47 -5.26
C GLU A 50 -8.68 12.45 -4.76
N PHE A 51 -8.68 12.15 -3.46
CA PHE A 51 -9.63 11.24 -2.82
C PHE A 51 -11.06 11.76 -2.90
N LEU A 52 -11.27 13.06 -2.63
CA LEU A 52 -12.59 13.71 -2.71
C LEU A 52 -13.19 13.70 -4.12
N ARG A 53 -12.36 13.65 -5.17
CA ARG A 53 -12.83 13.55 -6.57
C ARG A 53 -13.28 12.14 -6.95
N GLY A 54 -13.06 11.16 -6.09
CA GLY A 54 -13.42 9.77 -6.28
C GLY A 54 -12.32 8.84 -5.78
N HIS A 55 -12.73 7.72 -5.22
CA HIS A 55 -11.88 6.73 -4.57
C HIS A 55 -12.52 5.34 -4.67
N LEU A 56 -11.77 4.29 -4.32
CA LEU A 56 -12.33 2.94 -4.26
C LEU A 56 -13.34 2.86 -3.10
N PRO A 57 -14.45 2.12 -3.25
CA PRO A 57 -15.45 2.00 -2.19
C PRO A 57 -14.85 1.51 -0.87
N ASN A 58 -15.32 2.10 0.24
CA ASN A 58 -14.89 1.80 1.61
C ASN A 58 -13.40 2.08 1.92
N ALA A 59 -12.69 2.80 1.04
CA ALA A 59 -11.33 3.24 1.31
C ALA A 59 -11.30 4.37 2.37
N VAL A 60 -10.26 4.39 3.19
CA VAL A 60 -9.87 5.55 4.02
C VAL A 60 -8.74 6.31 3.33
N ASN A 61 -8.60 7.60 3.59
CA ASN A 61 -7.51 8.40 3.05
C ASN A 61 -6.44 8.66 4.11
N ILE A 62 -5.22 8.17 3.86
CA ILE A 62 -4.04 8.45 4.67
C ILE A 62 -2.92 8.83 3.69
N PRO A 63 -2.72 10.13 3.40
CA PRO A 63 -1.75 10.57 2.40
C PRO A 63 -0.34 10.06 2.67
N LEU A 64 0.39 9.65 1.62
CA LEU A 64 1.75 9.09 1.78
C LEU A 64 2.67 10.02 2.59
N ARG A 65 2.54 11.34 2.42
CA ARG A 65 3.38 12.34 3.07
C ARG A 65 3.21 12.40 4.58
N SER A 66 2.03 12.05 5.09
CA SER A 66 1.72 12.00 6.52
C SER A 66 1.58 10.58 7.05
N LEU A 67 1.92 9.55 6.25
CA LEU A 67 1.74 8.15 6.61
C LEU A 67 2.40 7.79 7.96
N GLY A 68 3.57 8.36 8.23
CA GLY A 68 4.29 8.16 9.50
C GLY A 68 3.59 8.77 10.72
N ASP A 69 2.78 9.81 10.53
CA ASP A 69 1.99 10.45 11.59
C ASP A 69 0.72 9.65 11.93
N HIS A 70 0.37 8.68 11.09
CA HIS A 70 -0.88 7.90 11.15
C HIS A 70 -0.63 6.39 11.34
N LEU A 71 0.54 5.99 11.85
CA LEU A 71 0.85 4.57 12.04
C LEU A 71 -0.12 3.87 13.00
N ASP A 72 -0.62 4.58 14.00
CA ASP A 72 -1.60 4.05 14.96
C ASP A 72 -2.98 3.78 14.32
N ASP A 73 -3.28 4.42 13.18
CA ASP A 73 -4.50 4.20 12.41
C ASP A 73 -4.41 2.95 11.51
N ILE A 74 -3.21 2.37 11.36
CA ILE A 74 -2.97 1.20 10.52
C ILE A 74 -2.98 -0.06 11.40
N PRO A 75 -3.98 -0.94 11.25
CA PRO A 75 -4.06 -2.15 12.05
C PRO A 75 -2.95 -3.13 11.68
N ARG A 76 -2.47 -3.88 12.68
CA ARG A 76 -1.47 -4.95 12.52
C ARG A 76 -2.10 -6.35 12.50
N ASP A 77 -3.37 -6.46 12.89
CA ASP A 77 -4.10 -7.73 13.09
C ASP A 77 -5.01 -8.14 11.92
N ARG A 78 -5.12 -7.29 10.89
CA ARG A 78 -5.90 -7.58 9.67
C ARG A 78 -5.20 -7.08 8.42
N SER A 79 -5.53 -7.66 7.27
CA SER A 79 -4.97 -7.30 5.96
C SER A 79 -5.15 -5.80 5.65
N VAL A 80 -4.09 -5.15 5.18
CA VAL A 80 -4.09 -3.74 4.75
C VAL A 80 -3.67 -3.67 3.28
N ILE A 81 -4.44 -2.94 2.46
CA ILE A 81 -4.14 -2.76 1.04
C ILE A 81 -4.00 -1.27 0.75
N LEU A 82 -2.82 -0.86 0.30
CA LEU A 82 -2.59 0.51 -0.16
C LEU A 82 -2.91 0.64 -1.65
N TYR A 83 -3.35 1.83 -2.06
CA TYR A 83 -3.35 2.24 -3.46
C TYR A 83 -3.15 3.75 -3.61
N CYS A 84 -2.78 4.20 -4.80
CA CYS A 84 -2.70 5.63 -5.11
C CYS A 84 -3.33 5.93 -6.48
N SER A 85 -2.76 6.84 -7.27
CA SER A 85 -3.23 7.10 -8.63
C SER A 85 -2.79 6.00 -9.62
N THR A 86 -1.47 5.75 -9.71
CA THR A 86 -0.85 4.90 -10.75
C THR A 86 0.14 3.85 -10.21
N GLY A 87 0.19 3.67 -8.88
CA GLY A 87 1.04 2.66 -8.23
C GLY A 87 2.35 3.18 -7.61
N TYR A 88 2.85 4.35 -8.02
CA TYR A 88 4.15 4.85 -7.53
C TYR A 88 4.17 5.11 -6.01
N ARG A 89 3.22 5.93 -5.52
CA ARG A 89 3.09 6.19 -4.07
C ARG A 89 2.69 4.92 -3.30
N THR A 90 2.00 3.99 -3.96
CA THR A 90 1.64 2.69 -3.38
C THR A 90 2.89 1.89 -3.02
N GLY A 91 3.82 1.73 -3.97
CA GLY A 91 5.07 1.00 -3.72
C GLY A 91 5.92 1.62 -2.61
N LEU A 92 6.01 2.96 -2.58
CA LEU A 92 6.70 3.68 -1.51
C LEU A 92 6.05 3.45 -0.14
N GLY A 93 4.73 3.56 -0.05
CA GLY A 93 4.00 3.34 1.20
C GLY A 93 4.11 1.90 1.71
N VAL A 94 4.02 0.92 0.80
CA VAL A 94 4.20 -0.50 1.13
C VAL A 94 5.59 -0.71 1.71
N MET A 95 6.64 -0.26 1.01
CA MET A 95 8.01 -0.42 1.50
C MET A 95 8.22 0.26 2.86
N ALA A 96 7.72 1.48 3.03
CA ALA A 96 7.84 2.22 4.29
C ALA A 96 7.16 1.46 5.45
N LEU A 97 5.95 0.95 5.26
CA LEU A 97 5.25 0.18 6.29
C LEU A 97 5.95 -1.14 6.61
N HIS A 98 6.46 -1.86 5.61
CA HIS A 98 7.27 -3.06 5.87
C HIS A 98 8.54 -2.75 6.67
N LEU A 99 9.22 -1.63 6.37
CA LEU A 99 10.38 -1.16 7.16
C LEU A 99 10.00 -0.73 8.59
N TRP A 100 8.76 -0.28 8.82
CA TRP A 100 8.17 -0.06 10.15
C TRP A 100 7.58 -1.33 10.78
N GLY A 101 7.84 -2.50 10.19
CA GLY A 101 7.49 -3.81 10.71
C GLY A 101 6.03 -4.22 10.50
N TYR A 102 5.35 -3.68 9.49
CA TYR A 102 4.02 -4.13 9.09
C TYR A 102 4.14 -5.22 8.01
N ASP A 103 3.94 -6.46 8.39
CA ASP A 103 4.00 -7.65 7.52
C ASP A 103 2.68 -7.94 6.80
N ASN A 104 1.58 -7.34 7.27
CA ASN A 104 0.21 -7.51 6.79
C ASN A 104 -0.20 -6.54 5.66
N VAL A 105 0.77 -5.86 5.03
CA VAL A 105 0.53 -4.80 4.04
C VAL A 105 0.81 -5.28 2.62
N GLN A 106 -0.15 -5.05 1.72
CA GLN A 106 -0.01 -5.24 0.27
C GLN A 106 -0.34 -3.95 -0.50
N GLY A 107 0.09 -3.87 -1.76
CA GLY A 107 -0.18 -2.72 -2.64
C GLY A 107 -0.97 -3.10 -3.87
N TYR A 108 -2.12 -2.47 -4.12
CA TYR A 108 -2.82 -2.59 -5.39
C TYR A 108 -2.16 -1.69 -6.45
N LEU A 109 -1.28 -2.29 -7.27
CA LEU A 109 -0.40 -1.55 -8.18
C LEU A 109 -1.10 -0.90 -9.38
N PRO A 110 -2.13 -1.52 -10.01
CA PRO A 110 -2.94 -0.80 -11.01
C PRO A 110 -3.60 0.46 -10.42
N SER A 111 -3.82 0.47 -9.10
CA SER A 111 -4.24 1.65 -8.34
C SER A 111 -5.54 2.26 -8.88
N TYR A 112 -5.84 3.52 -8.54
CA TYR A 112 -7.11 4.14 -8.90
C TYR A 112 -7.37 4.13 -10.41
N GLN A 113 -6.36 4.36 -11.24
CA GLN A 113 -6.52 4.33 -12.70
C GLN A 113 -6.85 2.93 -13.23
N GLY A 114 -6.21 1.89 -12.71
CA GLY A 114 -6.56 0.51 -13.05
C GLY A 114 -7.96 0.14 -12.61
N TRP A 115 -8.38 0.60 -11.42
CA TRP A 115 -9.75 0.42 -10.95
C TRP A 115 -10.77 1.07 -11.88
N LEU A 116 -10.55 2.32 -12.28
CA LEU A 116 -11.44 3.02 -13.21
C LEU A 116 -11.52 2.28 -14.55
N ARG A 117 -10.37 1.91 -15.14
CA ARG A 117 -10.33 1.19 -16.42
C ARG A 117 -11.10 -0.12 -16.38
N ASP A 118 -10.93 -0.90 -15.31
CA ASP A 118 -11.49 -2.26 -15.21
C ASP A 118 -12.93 -2.28 -14.67
N ASN A 119 -13.51 -1.12 -14.33
CA ASN A 119 -14.90 -0.97 -13.84
C ASN A 119 -15.66 0.14 -14.57
N GLN A 120 -15.18 0.58 -15.75
CA GLN A 120 -16.01 1.36 -16.66
C GLN A 120 -17.20 0.51 -17.14
N PRO A 121 -18.38 1.12 -17.35
CA PRO A 121 -19.51 0.44 -17.98
C PRO A 121 -19.20 -0.02 -19.41
#